data_AF-A0A8B9YZD0-F1
#
_entry.id   AF-A0A8B9YZD0-F1
#
_cell.length_a   1.000
_cell.length_b   1.000
_cell.length_c   1.000
_cell.angle_alpha   90.00
_cell.angle_beta   90.00
_cell.angle_gamma   90.00
#
_symmetry.space_group_name_H-M   'P 1'
#
loop_
_entity.id
_entity.type
_entity.pdbx_description
1 polymer ?
#
loop_
_entity_poly.entity_id
_entity_poly.type
_entity_poly.pdbx_seq_one_letter_code
_entity_poly.pdbx_strand_id
1 'polypeptide(L)'
;LLAMAAHTPLPPNLRWGLAVFSSSLFINNKTWDSGAAHTYHPGTGSRAQWQRGWGGAHEVLASLPLQMMLYFNVYYFPVWCLAEGMMLQLKYHLLLWHYQFLLVTAFLILSLAEGSRLYLGYAGNLQEKVPELAGFLLLSFLIQLPLLLFLLTDSHVIRLPLEMAVHSLFLAFLVAEIVAAFLALKTMTKQLAAQFYLRQFKEGSRGRPGRGETAGQAAEEG
;
A
#
# COMPACT_ATOMS: atom_id res chain seq x y z
N LEU A 1 53.82 16.11 13.68
CA LEU A 1 53.41 16.86 12.47
C LEU A 1 53.62 15.93 11.28
N LEU A 2 52.64 15.41 10.55
CA LEU A 2 51.27 15.84 10.29
C LEU A 2 50.49 14.59 9.81
N ALA A 3 49.38 14.27 10.46
CA ALA A 3 48.37 13.38 9.91
C ALA A 3 47.62 14.15 8.81
N MET A 4 47.76 13.75 7.55
CA MET A 4 46.98 14.33 6.45
C MET A 4 45.81 13.40 6.15
N ALA A 5 44.69 13.73 6.78
CA ALA A 5 43.37 13.19 6.49
C ALA A 5 43.01 13.43 5.02
N ALA A 6 42.83 12.35 4.27
CA ALA A 6 42.25 12.40 2.93
C ALA A 6 40.74 12.66 3.06
N HIS A 7 40.35 13.93 3.06
CA HIS A 7 38.97 14.34 2.87
C HIS A 7 38.63 14.29 1.39
N THR A 8 37.97 13.22 0.94
CA THR A 8 37.25 13.22 -0.34
C THR A 8 35.84 13.80 -0.09
N PRO A 9 35.47 14.94 -0.70
CA PRO A 9 34.12 15.47 -0.57
C PRO A 9 33.18 14.66 -1.47
N LEU A 10 32.35 13.81 -0.83
CA LEU A 10 31.19 13.18 -1.47
C LEU A 10 30.24 14.25 -2.06
N PRO A 11 29.65 13.99 -3.24
CA PRO A 11 28.84 14.98 -3.96
C PRO A 11 27.56 15.35 -3.18
N PRO A 12 27.13 16.62 -3.22
CA PRO A 12 26.14 17.20 -2.30
C PRO A 12 24.74 16.56 -2.37
N ASN A 13 24.38 16.00 -3.52
CA ASN A 13 23.14 15.27 -3.78
C ASN A 13 23.04 13.93 -3.02
N LEU A 14 24.17 13.27 -2.74
CA LEU A 14 24.19 12.03 -1.94
C LEU A 14 24.10 12.31 -0.44
N ARG A 15 24.62 13.46 0.03
CA ARG A 15 24.50 13.89 1.43
C ARG A 15 23.06 14.12 1.85
N TRP A 16 22.26 14.78 1.01
CA TRP A 16 20.84 14.98 1.28
C TRP A 16 20.05 13.66 1.26
N GLY A 17 20.36 12.77 0.32
CA GLY A 17 19.71 11.45 0.24
C GLY A 17 19.97 10.60 1.50
N LEU A 18 21.21 10.52 1.97
CA LEU A 18 21.59 9.77 3.16
C LEU A 18 21.16 10.44 4.47
N ALA A 19 21.20 11.79 4.55
CA ALA A 19 20.73 12.51 5.73
C ALA A 19 19.20 12.38 5.88
N VAL A 20 18.43 12.45 4.79
CA VAL A 20 16.97 12.24 4.83
C VAL A 20 16.65 10.78 5.18
N PHE A 21 17.40 9.82 4.65
CA PHE A 21 17.23 8.40 4.97
C PHE A 21 17.59 8.06 6.43
N SER A 22 18.65 8.66 6.99
CA SER A 22 19.04 8.49 8.40
C SER A 22 18.11 9.22 9.37
N SER A 23 17.55 10.37 8.99
CA SER A 23 16.62 11.13 9.84
C SER A 23 15.28 10.39 10.02
N SER A 24 14.87 9.61 9.02
CA SER A 24 13.60 8.87 9.04
C SER A 24 13.65 7.60 9.88
N LEU A 25 14.83 7.08 10.23
CA LEU A 25 14.99 5.88 11.07
C LEU A 25 15.08 6.18 12.57
N PHE A 26 15.21 7.46 12.98
CA PHE A 26 15.39 7.86 14.38
C PHE A 26 14.31 8.80 14.93
N ILE A 27 13.23 9.07 14.18
CA ILE A 27 12.10 9.86 14.68
C ILE A 27 10.92 8.92 14.90
N ASN A 28 10.95 8.17 15.99
CA ASN A 28 9.79 8.04 16.90
C ASN A 28 10.13 7.14 18.10
N ASN A 29 10.65 7.73 19.16
CA ASN A 29 10.33 7.27 20.51
C ASN A 29 10.35 8.47 21.46
N LYS A 30 9.43 9.41 21.25
CA LYS A 30 9.14 10.42 22.27
C LYS A 30 8.08 9.81 23.18
N THR A 31 8.55 8.97 24.11
CA THR A 31 7.73 8.46 25.19
C THR A 31 7.11 9.63 25.94
N TRP A 32 5.80 9.52 26.09
CA TRP A 32 4.99 10.20 27.08
C TRP A 32 5.75 10.32 28.40
N ASP A 33 6.04 11.55 28.82
CA ASP A 33 6.23 11.87 30.23
C ASP A 33 5.50 13.18 30.56
N SER A 34 4.71 13.05 31.62
CA SER A 34 3.76 13.99 32.21
C SER A 34 4.37 15.34 32.56
N GLY A 35 3.59 16.40 32.34
CA GLY A 35 3.91 17.74 32.82
C GLY A 35 2.73 18.68 32.68
N ALA A 36 1.80 18.60 33.63
CA ALA A 36 0.69 19.52 33.77
C ALA A 36 1.15 20.97 33.88
N ALA A 37 0.62 21.85 33.02
CA ALA A 37 0.39 23.24 33.37
C ALA A 37 -0.75 23.81 32.50
N HIS A 38 -1.81 24.18 33.19
CA HIS A 38 -2.96 24.89 32.68
C HIS A 38 -2.62 26.08 31.77
N THR A 39 -3.32 26.19 30.65
CA THR A 39 -3.96 27.47 30.30
C THR A 39 -5.19 27.20 29.44
N TYR A 40 -6.36 27.33 30.07
CA TYR A 40 -7.66 27.35 29.40
C TYR A 40 -7.83 28.69 28.68
N HIS A 41 -8.13 28.65 27.39
CA HIS A 41 -8.69 29.79 26.65
C HIS A 41 -9.87 29.26 25.81
N PRO A 42 -11.14 29.55 26.14
CA PRO A 42 -12.27 29.09 25.35
C PRO A 42 -12.58 30.14 24.28
N GLY A 43 -12.47 29.77 23.01
CA GLY A 43 -12.78 30.69 21.91
C GLY A 43 -12.80 29.98 20.57
N THR A 44 -13.99 29.58 20.15
CA THR A 44 -14.41 29.42 18.74
C THR A 44 -13.53 28.53 17.84
N GLY A 45 -13.89 27.23 17.72
CA GLY A 45 -13.30 26.40 16.66
C GLY A 45 -13.55 24.88 16.66
N SER A 46 -14.35 24.31 17.57
CA SER A 46 -14.41 22.84 17.74
C SER A 46 -15.25 22.04 16.72
N ARG A 47 -15.58 22.59 15.54
CA ARG A 47 -16.20 21.79 14.46
C ARG A 47 -15.21 21.43 13.33
N ALA A 48 -14.16 22.23 13.14
CA ALA A 48 -13.12 21.97 12.13
C ALA A 48 -11.91 21.19 12.68
N GLN A 49 -11.89 20.88 13.97
CA GLN A 49 -10.79 20.17 14.64
C GLN A 49 -11.00 18.65 14.69
N TRP A 50 -12.23 18.15 14.83
CA TRP A 50 -12.52 16.71 14.79
C TRP A 50 -12.31 16.11 13.39
N GLN A 51 -12.51 16.89 12.32
CA GLN A 51 -12.14 16.47 10.96
C GLN A 51 -10.62 16.48 10.70
N ARG A 52 -9.83 17.19 11.52
CA ARG A 52 -8.36 17.20 11.46
C ARG A 52 -7.69 16.20 12.40
N GLY A 53 -8.35 15.79 13.49
CA GLY A 53 -7.89 14.74 14.39
C GLY A 53 -7.87 13.34 13.75
N TRP A 54 -8.72 13.12 12.73
CA TRP A 54 -8.69 11.93 11.88
C TRP A 54 -7.82 12.08 10.63
N GLY A 55 -7.12 13.22 10.48
CA GLY A 55 -6.22 13.51 9.36
C GLY A 55 -4.77 13.76 9.76
N GLY A 56 -4.46 13.77 11.06
CA GLY A 56 -3.16 14.13 11.63
C GLY A 56 -2.32 12.96 12.18
N ALA A 57 -2.88 11.76 12.25
CA ALA A 57 -2.13 10.51 12.48
C ALA A 57 -1.75 9.83 11.14
N HIS A 58 -1.63 10.63 10.08
CA HIS A 58 -1.11 10.21 8.78
C HIS A 58 0.42 10.21 8.83
N GLU A 59 1.00 9.39 9.71
CA GLU A 59 2.17 8.63 9.25
C GLU A 59 1.61 7.58 8.30
N VAL A 60 1.43 8.00 7.06
CA VAL A 60 1.02 7.16 5.94
C VAL A 60 2.19 6.24 5.70
N LEU A 61 2.13 5.07 6.32
CA LEU A 61 3.10 4.00 6.19
C LEU A 61 2.26 2.72 6.21
N ALA A 62 1.76 2.33 5.03
CA ALA A 62 0.96 1.13 4.80
C ALA A 62 -0.41 1.06 5.52
N SER A 63 -1.43 0.58 4.81
CA SER A 63 -2.71 0.26 5.44
C SER A 63 -2.55 -0.98 6.33
N LEU A 64 -2.53 -0.75 7.66
CA LEU A 64 -2.39 -1.80 8.68
C LEU A 64 -3.38 -2.97 8.50
N PRO A 65 -4.68 -2.75 8.20
CA PRO A 65 -5.62 -3.86 8.04
C PRO A 65 -5.30 -4.77 6.84
N LEU A 66 -4.89 -4.18 5.71
CA LEU A 66 -4.52 -4.94 4.52
C LEU A 66 -3.26 -5.78 4.78
N GLN A 67 -2.28 -5.20 5.47
CA GLN A 67 -1.03 -5.89 5.78
C GLN A 67 -1.23 -7.06 6.73
N MET A 68 -2.13 -6.93 7.70
CA MET A 68 -2.49 -8.02 8.60
C MET A 68 -3.20 -9.17 7.86
N MET A 69 -4.10 -8.85 6.91
CA MET A 69 -4.76 -9.88 6.10
C MET A 69 -3.77 -10.61 5.19
N LEU A 70 -2.88 -9.87 4.50
CA LEU A 70 -1.81 -10.46 3.68
C LEU A 70 -0.88 -11.34 4.51
N TYR A 71 -0.64 -11.01 5.78
CA TYR A 71 0.15 -11.83 6.70
C TYR A 71 -0.49 -13.19 6.93
N PHE A 72 -1.77 -13.23 7.30
CA PHE A 72 -2.47 -14.50 7.45
C PHE A 72 -2.53 -15.28 6.14
N ASN A 73 -2.70 -14.59 5.02
CA ASN A 73 -2.82 -15.25 3.72
C ASN A 73 -1.51 -15.91 3.26
N VAL A 74 -0.34 -15.36 3.63
CA VAL A 74 0.97 -16.00 3.38
C VAL A 74 1.09 -17.37 4.06
N TYR A 75 0.57 -17.52 5.28
CA TYR A 75 0.57 -18.83 5.96
C TYR A 75 -0.55 -19.74 5.48
N TYR A 76 -1.67 -19.15 5.09
CA TYR A 76 -2.79 -19.88 4.53
C TYR A 76 -2.46 -20.51 3.17
N PHE A 77 -1.73 -19.79 2.32
CA PHE A 77 -1.38 -20.21 0.97
C PHE A 77 -0.71 -21.60 0.86
N PRO A 78 0.36 -21.93 1.61
CA PRO A 78 0.96 -23.27 1.55
C PRO A 78 -0.01 -24.35 2.05
N VAL A 79 -0.85 -24.04 3.05
CA VAL A 79 -1.87 -24.98 3.54
C VAL A 79 -2.93 -25.22 2.46
N TRP A 80 -3.38 -24.17 1.79
CA TRP A 80 -4.29 -24.23 0.65
C TRP A 80 -3.69 -25.08 -0.49
N CYS A 81 -2.43 -24.84 -0.87
CA CYS A 81 -1.74 -25.60 -1.90
C CYS A 81 -1.65 -27.10 -1.58
N LEU A 82 -1.32 -27.44 -0.34
CA LEU A 82 -1.25 -28.83 0.10
C LEU A 82 -2.62 -29.49 0.11
N ALA A 83 -3.63 -28.82 0.69
CA ALA A 83 -4.99 -29.33 0.73
C ALA A 83 -5.52 -29.58 -0.69
N GLU A 84 -5.41 -28.58 -1.57
CA GLU A 84 -5.87 -28.68 -2.96
C GLU A 84 -5.12 -29.76 -3.73
N GLY A 85 -3.80 -29.82 -3.58
CA GLY A 85 -2.98 -30.86 -4.20
C GLY A 85 -3.37 -32.27 -3.75
N MET A 86 -3.61 -32.49 -2.45
CA MET A 86 -4.06 -33.78 -1.93
C MET A 86 -5.45 -34.16 -2.44
N MET A 87 -6.39 -33.21 -2.45
CA MET A 87 -7.75 -33.45 -2.95
C MET A 87 -7.74 -33.74 -4.46
N LEU A 88 -6.94 -33.01 -5.22
CA LEU A 88 -6.74 -33.23 -6.65
C LEU A 88 -6.19 -34.63 -6.93
N GLN A 89 -5.19 -35.08 -6.16
CA GLN A 89 -4.64 -36.44 -6.29
C GLN A 89 -5.69 -37.52 -6.00
N LEU A 90 -6.49 -37.33 -4.95
CA LEU A 90 -7.52 -38.31 -4.57
C LEU A 90 -8.59 -38.49 -5.67
N LYS A 91 -8.97 -37.40 -6.34
CA LYS A 91 -9.99 -37.42 -7.39
C LYS A 91 -9.42 -37.59 -8.81
N TYR A 92 -8.11 -37.49 -9.00
CA TYR A 92 -7.47 -37.44 -10.33
C TYR A 92 -7.91 -38.57 -11.26
N HIS A 93 -7.89 -39.81 -10.77
CA HIS A 93 -8.27 -40.99 -11.57
C HIS A 93 -9.78 -41.17 -11.75
N LEU A 94 -10.60 -40.48 -10.96
CA LEU A 94 -12.07 -40.59 -11.03
C LEU A 94 -12.68 -39.57 -12.01
N LEU A 95 -11.94 -38.51 -12.36
CA LEU A 95 -12.42 -37.44 -13.23
C LEU A 95 -12.17 -37.75 -14.72
N LEU A 96 -13.03 -37.22 -15.59
CA LEU A 96 -12.81 -37.25 -17.04
C LEU A 96 -11.55 -36.46 -17.41
N TRP A 97 -10.90 -36.88 -18.50
CA TRP A 97 -9.62 -36.33 -18.97
C TRP A 97 -9.63 -34.79 -19.11
N HIS A 98 -10.71 -34.21 -19.65
CA HIS A 98 -10.80 -32.75 -19.80
C HIS A 98 -10.89 -32.01 -18.46
N TYR A 99 -11.53 -32.59 -17.44
CA TYR A 99 -11.60 -32.00 -16.10
C TYR A 99 -10.28 -32.13 -15.35
N GLN A 100 -9.53 -33.22 -15.56
CA GLN A 100 -8.18 -33.35 -15.01
C GLN A 100 -7.29 -32.20 -15.47
N PHE A 101 -7.25 -31.96 -16.78
CA PHE A 101 -6.44 -30.87 -17.35
C PHE A 101 -6.92 -29.50 -16.85
N LEU A 102 -8.24 -29.30 -16.80
CA LEU A 102 -8.83 -28.04 -16.33
C LEU A 102 -8.44 -27.75 -14.86
N LEU A 103 -8.63 -28.72 -13.95
CA LEU A 103 -8.32 -28.52 -12.53
C LEU A 103 -6.83 -28.35 -12.26
N VAL A 104 -5.96 -29.13 -12.93
CA VAL A 104 -4.50 -28.93 -12.82
C VAL A 104 -4.11 -27.54 -13.31
N THR A 105 -4.67 -27.10 -14.43
CA THR A 105 -4.41 -25.76 -14.98
C THR A 105 -4.91 -24.67 -14.04
N ALA A 106 -6.12 -24.82 -13.48
CA ALA A 106 -6.68 -23.87 -12.53
C ALA A 106 -5.86 -23.79 -11.24
N PHE A 107 -5.40 -24.92 -10.71
CA PHE A 107 -4.49 -24.99 -9.57
C PHE A 107 -3.19 -24.23 -9.82
N LEU A 108 -2.56 -24.43 -10.99
CA LEU A 108 -1.33 -23.72 -11.36
C LEU A 108 -1.56 -22.21 -11.52
N ILE A 109 -2.62 -21.82 -12.22
CA ILE A 109 -2.97 -20.41 -12.42
C ILE A 109 -3.27 -19.73 -11.08
N LEU A 110 -4.07 -20.35 -10.20
CA LEU A 110 -4.37 -19.82 -8.88
C LEU A 110 -3.11 -19.69 -8.02
N SER A 111 -2.24 -20.70 -8.04
CA SER A 111 -0.99 -20.68 -7.26
C SER A 111 -0.05 -19.56 -7.71
N LEU A 112 0.15 -19.40 -9.01
CA LEU A 112 0.99 -18.33 -9.57
C LEU A 112 0.38 -16.95 -9.35
N ALA A 113 -0.94 -16.82 -9.56
CA ALA A 113 -1.67 -15.58 -9.33
C ALA A 113 -1.63 -15.18 -7.86
N GLU A 114 -1.77 -16.13 -6.92
CA GLU A 114 -1.70 -15.86 -5.48
C GLU A 114 -0.32 -15.42 -5.06
N GLY A 115 0.73 -16.11 -5.50
CA GLY A 115 2.10 -15.68 -5.22
C GLY A 115 2.38 -14.26 -5.72
N SER A 116 1.94 -13.96 -6.95
CA SER A 116 2.09 -12.64 -7.57
C SER A 116 1.25 -11.58 -6.85
N ARG A 117 0.02 -11.91 -6.47
CA ARG A 117 -0.89 -11.03 -5.73
C ARG A 117 -0.31 -10.70 -4.36
N LEU A 118 0.09 -11.69 -3.57
CA LEU A 118 0.68 -11.47 -2.25
C LEU A 118 1.91 -10.55 -2.37
N TYR A 119 2.80 -10.81 -3.33
CA TYR A 119 3.95 -9.95 -3.60
C TYR A 119 3.55 -8.49 -3.88
N LEU A 120 2.62 -8.27 -4.82
CA LEU A 120 2.16 -6.93 -5.18
C LEU A 120 1.40 -6.23 -4.03
N GLY A 121 0.64 -6.98 -3.24
CA GLY A 121 -0.07 -6.45 -2.07
C GLY A 121 0.90 -5.96 -1.00
N TYR A 122 1.94 -6.76 -0.70
CA TYR A 122 2.98 -6.35 0.24
C TYR A 122 3.79 -5.17 -0.28
N ALA A 123 4.32 -5.28 -1.50
CA ALA A 123 5.16 -4.24 -2.09
C ALA A 123 4.38 -2.93 -2.30
N GLY A 124 3.16 -3.00 -2.84
CA GLY A 124 2.32 -1.84 -3.11
C GLY A 124 1.85 -1.14 -1.84
N ASN A 125 1.50 -1.90 -0.79
CA ASN A 125 1.07 -1.31 0.47
C ASN A 125 2.24 -0.69 1.25
N LEU A 126 3.40 -1.36 1.32
CA LEU A 126 4.59 -0.88 2.04
C LEU A 126 5.29 0.29 1.35
N GLN A 127 5.35 0.28 0.02
CA GLN A 127 6.07 1.29 -0.77
C GLN A 127 5.15 2.41 -1.25
N GLU A 128 3.87 2.37 -0.88
CA GLU A 128 2.81 3.31 -1.29
C GLU A 128 2.69 3.48 -2.82
N LYS A 129 2.99 2.40 -3.54
CA LYS A 129 2.98 2.45 -4.98
C LYS A 129 1.61 2.04 -5.52
N VAL A 130 0.90 3.07 -6.00
CA VAL A 130 -0.39 2.95 -6.67
C VAL A 130 -0.42 1.90 -7.80
N PRO A 131 0.57 1.81 -8.71
CA PRO A 131 0.51 0.82 -9.78
C PRO A 131 0.55 -0.63 -9.27
N GLU A 132 1.35 -0.93 -8.26
CA GLU A 132 1.48 -2.25 -7.66
C GLU A 132 0.18 -2.66 -6.94
N LEU A 133 -0.43 -1.74 -6.19
CA LEU A 133 -1.71 -1.97 -5.54
C LEU A 133 -2.88 -2.09 -6.54
N ALA A 134 -2.81 -1.40 -7.68
CA ALA A 134 -3.74 -1.60 -8.78
C ALA A 134 -3.57 -2.98 -9.41
N GLY A 135 -2.33 -3.44 -9.59
CA GLY A 135 -2.03 -4.80 -10.06
C GLY A 135 -2.55 -5.88 -9.11
N PHE A 136 -2.43 -5.66 -7.79
CA PHE A 136 -3.05 -6.50 -6.77
C PHE A 136 -4.56 -6.65 -6.98
N LEU A 137 -5.27 -5.52 -7.12
CA LEU A 137 -6.72 -5.52 -7.36
C LEU A 137 -7.08 -6.17 -8.69
N LEU A 138 -6.29 -5.91 -9.74
CA LEU A 138 -6.50 -6.48 -11.07
C LEU A 138 -6.41 -8.01 -11.06
N LEU A 139 -5.36 -8.56 -10.45
CA LEU A 139 -5.19 -10.01 -10.29
C LEU A 139 -6.33 -10.62 -9.47
N SER A 140 -6.72 -9.92 -8.39
CA SER A 140 -7.79 -10.35 -7.50
C SER A 140 -9.14 -10.46 -8.23
N PHE A 141 -9.50 -9.44 -9.02
CA PHE A 141 -10.78 -9.38 -9.71
C PHE A 141 -10.81 -10.18 -11.01
N LEU A 142 -9.78 -10.10 -11.84
CA LEU A 142 -9.81 -10.67 -13.19
C LEU A 142 -9.42 -12.13 -13.25
N ILE A 143 -8.51 -12.56 -12.38
CA ILE A 143 -8.00 -13.93 -12.41
C ILE A 143 -8.57 -14.72 -11.25
N GLN A 144 -8.38 -14.27 -10.02
CA GLN A 144 -8.73 -15.08 -8.85
C GLN A 144 -10.22 -15.20 -8.62
N LEU A 145 -10.96 -14.10 -8.55
CA LEU A 145 -12.41 -14.14 -8.30
C LEU A 145 -13.17 -15.08 -9.26
N PRO A 146 -13.06 -14.95 -10.59
CA PRO A 146 -13.80 -15.80 -11.51
C PRO A 146 -13.34 -17.26 -11.45
N LEU A 147 -12.03 -17.49 -11.28
CA LEU A 147 -11.49 -18.85 -11.23
C LEU A 147 -11.90 -19.54 -9.92
N LEU A 148 -11.86 -18.84 -8.78
CA LEU A 148 -12.33 -19.36 -7.50
C LEU A 148 -13.84 -19.63 -7.51
N LEU A 149 -14.62 -18.71 -8.08
CA LEU A 149 -16.07 -18.90 -8.21
C LEU A 149 -16.39 -20.08 -9.13
N PHE A 150 -15.60 -20.27 -10.19
CA PHE A 150 -15.71 -21.44 -11.06
C PHE A 150 -15.48 -22.74 -10.28
N LEU A 151 -14.40 -22.84 -9.48
CA LEU A 151 -14.17 -24.01 -8.62
C LEU A 151 -15.28 -24.23 -7.58
N LEU A 152 -15.84 -23.16 -6.98
CA LEU A 152 -16.93 -23.30 -6.01
C LEU A 152 -18.27 -23.69 -6.63
N THR A 153 -18.59 -23.19 -7.83
CA THR A 153 -19.94 -23.27 -8.43
C THR A 153 -20.12 -24.53 -9.27
N ASP A 154 -19.03 -25.14 -9.75
CA ASP A 154 -19.11 -26.34 -10.56
C ASP A 154 -19.80 -27.48 -9.81
N SER A 155 -20.99 -27.82 -10.28
CA SER A 155 -21.88 -28.82 -9.67
C SER A 155 -21.69 -30.21 -10.29
N HIS A 156 -20.90 -30.32 -11.37
CA HIS A 156 -20.70 -31.57 -12.11
C HIS A 156 -19.57 -32.44 -11.57
N VAL A 157 -18.79 -31.94 -10.60
CA VAL A 157 -17.67 -32.65 -9.97
C VAL A 157 -18.05 -33.09 -8.56
N ILE A 158 -17.56 -34.27 -8.14
CA ILE A 158 -17.65 -34.73 -6.75
C ILE A 158 -16.79 -33.78 -5.89
N ARG A 159 -17.44 -32.78 -5.30
CA ARG A 159 -16.81 -31.79 -4.43
C ARG A 159 -16.61 -32.38 -3.04
N LEU A 160 -15.35 -32.43 -2.59
CA LEU A 160 -15.07 -32.82 -1.22
C LEU A 160 -15.50 -31.70 -0.27
N PRO A 161 -16.01 -32.01 0.93
CA PRO A 161 -16.36 -30.98 1.91
C PRO A 161 -15.15 -30.13 2.32
N LEU A 162 -13.95 -30.72 2.31
CA LEU A 162 -12.70 -30.01 2.57
C LEU A 162 -12.39 -28.97 1.47
N GLU A 163 -12.65 -29.30 0.21
CA GLU A 163 -12.44 -28.43 -0.95
C GLU A 163 -13.31 -27.18 -0.84
N MET A 164 -14.59 -27.39 -0.51
CA MET A 164 -15.52 -26.31 -0.28
C MET A 164 -15.10 -25.41 0.87
N ALA A 165 -14.66 -25.97 2.00
CA ALA A 165 -14.20 -25.20 3.14
C ALA A 165 -12.97 -24.35 2.80
N VAL A 166 -11.97 -24.96 2.16
CA VAL A 166 -10.70 -24.33 1.82
C VAL A 166 -10.88 -23.24 0.75
N HIS A 167 -11.66 -23.48 -0.31
CA HIS A 167 -11.92 -22.41 -1.28
C HIS A 167 -12.84 -21.32 -0.73
N SER A 168 -13.84 -21.64 0.10
CA SER A 168 -14.71 -20.63 0.72
C SER A 168 -13.92 -19.71 1.64
N LEU A 169 -13.01 -20.27 2.43
CA LEU A 169 -12.13 -19.48 3.29
C LEU A 169 -11.19 -18.59 2.46
N PHE A 170 -10.63 -19.12 1.39
CA PHE A 170 -9.79 -18.34 0.47
C PHE A 170 -10.58 -17.21 -0.21
N LEU A 171 -11.83 -17.46 -0.59
CA LEU A 171 -12.75 -16.46 -1.14
C LEU A 171 -13.02 -15.34 -0.13
N ALA A 172 -13.25 -15.70 1.14
CA ALA A 172 -13.49 -14.72 2.19
C ALA A 172 -12.28 -13.80 2.40
N PHE A 173 -11.06 -14.36 2.44
CA PHE A 173 -9.83 -13.56 2.48
C PHE A 173 -9.70 -12.65 1.25
N LEU A 174 -9.91 -13.20 0.05
CA LEU A 174 -9.85 -12.45 -1.20
C LEU A 174 -10.80 -11.24 -1.20
N VAL A 175 -12.07 -11.43 -0.82
CA VAL A 175 -13.06 -10.35 -0.79
C VAL A 175 -12.69 -9.30 0.26
N ALA A 176 -12.26 -9.70 1.45
CA ALA A 176 -11.85 -8.77 2.51
C ALA A 176 -10.62 -7.93 2.07
N GLU A 177 -9.63 -8.57 1.45
CA GLU A 177 -8.44 -7.91 0.95
C GLU A 177 -8.75 -6.96 -0.21
N ILE A 178 -9.66 -7.32 -1.13
CA ILE A 178 -10.13 -6.44 -2.20
C ILE A 178 -10.71 -5.15 -1.62
N VAL A 179 -11.58 -5.26 -0.61
CA VAL A 179 -12.19 -4.09 0.03
C VAL A 179 -11.12 -3.23 0.69
N ALA A 180 -10.23 -3.84 1.47
CA ALA A 180 -9.14 -3.13 2.14
C ALA A 180 -8.19 -2.44 1.14
N ALA A 181 -7.79 -3.13 0.07
CA ALA A 181 -6.92 -2.60 -0.98
C ALA A 181 -7.59 -1.47 -1.77
N PHE A 182 -8.90 -1.58 -2.03
CA PHE A 182 -9.65 -0.50 -2.68
C PHE A 182 -9.70 0.77 -1.81
N LEU A 183 -9.90 0.63 -0.50
CA LEU A 183 -9.86 1.76 0.44
C LEU A 183 -8.46 2.39 0.52
N ALA A 184 -7.41 1.56 0.55
CA ALA A 184 -6.03 2.03 0.53
C ALA A 184 -5.73 2.80 -0.77
N LEU A 185 -6.11 2.24 -1.93
CA LEU A 185 -5.91 2.88 -3.23
C LEU A 185 -6.64 4.23 -3.33
N LYS A 186 -7.90 4.30 -2.88
CA LYS A 186 -8.69 5.55 -2.86
C LYS A 186 -8.02 6.63 -2.01
N THR A 187 -7.38 6.24 -0.91
CA THR A 187 -6.70 7.16 -0.01
C THR A 187 -5.40 7.68 -0.64
N MET A 188 -4.60 6.79 -1.24
CA MET A 188 -3.35 7.17 -1.91
C MET A 188 -3.58 8.10 -3.12
N THR A 189 -4.60 7.84 -3.95
CA THR A 189 -4.91 8.70 -5.11
C THR A 189 -5.32 10.12 -4.69
N LYS A 190 -6.04 10.27 -3.56
CA LYS A 190 -6.39 11.59 -3.02
C LYS A 190 -5.16 12.36 -2.54
N GLN A 191 -4.21 11.67 -1.92
CA GLN A 191 -2.96 12.27 -1.45
C GLN A 191 -2.08 12.72 -2.62
N LEU A 192 -1.97 11.90 -3.67
CA LEU A 192 -1.27 12.28 -4.89
C LEU A 192 -1.87 13.55 -5.51
N ALA A 193 -3.21 13.61 -5.64
CA ALA A 193 -3.89 14.79 -6.15
C ALA A 193 -3.58 16.04 -5.30
N ALA A 194 -3.65 15.93 -3.97
CA ALA A 194 -3.33 17.04 -3.07
C ALA A 194 -1.87 17.53 -3.22
N GLN A 195 -0.91 16.61 -3.39
CA GLN A 195 0.48 16.98 -3.63
C GLN A 195 0.68 17.68 -4.97
N PHE A 196 -0.02 17.26 -6.03
CA PHE A 196 0.02 17.96 -7.32
C PHE A 196 -0.50 19.40 -7.20
N TYR A 197 -1.63 19.60 -6.53
CA TYR A 197 -2.17 20.94 -6.28
C TYR A 197 -1.17 21.82 -5.50
N LEU A 198 -0.57 21.30 -4.42
CA LEU A 198 0.41 22.05 -3.63
C LEU A 198 1.68 22.40 -4.44
N ARG A 199 2.14 21.50 -5.31
CA ARG A 199 3.28 21.80 -6.21
C ARG A 199 2.95 22.93 -7.18
N GLN A 200 1.76 22.93 -7.78
CA GLN A 200 1.32 24.02 -8.66
C GLN A 200 1.28 25.38 -7.94
N PHE A 201 0.78 25.42 -6.69
CA PHE A 201 0.79 26.65 -5.89
C PHE A 201 2.21 27.15 -5.59
N LYS A 202 3.13 26.25 -5.21
CA LYS A 202 4.52 26.61 -4.91
C LYS A 202 5.27 27.15 -6.13
N GLU A 203 5.00 26.60 -7.30
CA GLU A 203 5.60 27.05 -8.56
C GLU A 203 5.01 28.38 -9.04
N GLY A 204 3.69 28.56 -8.93
CA GLY A 204 3.02 29.83 -9.21
C GLY A 204 3.45 30.97 -8.29
N SER A 205 3.77 30.69 -7.02
CA SER A 205 4.26 31.70 -6.06
C SER A 205 5.71 32.11 -6.31
N ARG A 206 6.55 31.22 -6.87
CA ARG A 206 7.94 31.51 -7.27
C ARG A 206 8.05 32.30 -8.59
N GLY A 207 6.98 32.39 -9.37
CA GLY A 207 6.93 33.09 -10.65
C GLY A 207 6.62 34.60 -10.60
N ARG A 208 6.43 35.20 -9.42
CA ARG A 208 6.33 36.67 -9.27
C ARG A 208 7.69 37.24 -8.85
N PRO A 209 8.56 37.71 -9.78
CA PRO A 209 9.61 38.62 -9.39
C PRO A 209 8.94 39.90 -8.87
N GLY A 210 9.39 40.39 -7.73
CA GLY A 210 8.89 41.61 -7.12
C GLY A 210 8.95 42.76 -8.13
N ARG A 211 7.77 43.20 -8.60
CA ARG A 211 7.62 44.49 -9.27
C ARG A 211 7.48 45.53 -8.17
N GLY A 212 8.60 45.96 -7.62
CA GLY A 212 8.63 46.92 -6.53
C GLY A 212 10.05 47.22 -6.10
N GLU A 213 10.76 48.00 -6.91
CA GLU A 213 11.86 48.90 -6.52
C GLU A 213 12.52 49.46 -7.80
N THR A 214 11.89 50.47 -8.41
CA THR A 214 12.53 51.45 -9.31
C THR A 214 11.51 52.55 -9.62
N ALA A 215 11.04 53.22 -8.58
CA ALA A 215 10.30 54.47 -8.68
C ALA A 215 10.87 55.40 -7.59
N GLY A 216 12.05 55.94 -7.85
CA GLY A 216 12.78 56.74 -6.89
C GLY A 216 14.20 57.09 -7.34
N GLN A 217 14.36 57.52 -8.59
CA GLN A 217 15.62 58.10 -9.08
C GLN A 217 15.38 59.07 -10.25
N ALA A 218 14.35 59.91 -10.11
CA ALA A 218 14.07 61.01 -11.01
C ALA A 218 13.69 62.26 -10.19
N ALA A 219 14.61 62.69 -9.33
CA ALA A 219 14.57 63.99 -8.65
C ALA A 219 15.89 64.22 -7.90
N GLU A 220 16.99 64.44 -8.61
CA GLU A 220 18.15 65.24 -8.18
C GLU A 220 19.26 65.08 -9.23
N GLU A 221 19.22 65.90 -10.28
CA GLU A 221 20.40 66.57 -10.84
C GLU A 221 19.87 67.83 -11.53
N GLY A 222 20.04 68.96 -10.84
CA GLY A 222 20.02 70.31 -11.40
C GLY A 222 21.45 70.80 -11.57
#